data_AF-A0A2J7QFJ0-F1
#
_entry.id   AF-A0A2J7QFJ0-F1
#
_cell.length_a   1.000
_cell.length_b   1.000
_cell.length_c   1.000
_cell.angle_alpha   90.00
_cell.angle_beta   90.00
_cell.angle_gamma   90.00
#
_symmetry.space_group_name_H-M   'P 1'
#
loop_
_entity.id
_entity.type
_entity.pdbx_description
1 polymer ?
#
loop_
_entity_poly.entity_id
_entity_poly.type
_entity_poly.pdbx_seq_one_letter_code
_entity_poly.pdbx_strand_id
1 'polypeptide(L)'
;MFTERLQVLLDGIRGYHPFVPVLVADVSPNASSYWKKTFSPARNHGNIRLISVEPRLVQTPGVIWNLLIEEVTTPYVLIARDLSHFNAYSRLERQIHMIAASGAIGVAGGAHRNLTGHWKVGCYQTDIKNYFLRITEGYKHSASGCMFCDHLEGPFVARTIVMRDVKLNRELPEDILFNDWFLRLKQAGILGVNCPDAMYFTQGRGNFNDQPQSSWLKLAKQWEVHRIFVPPNVVYLFSCKEVGLSCETSKRLKEHLMPSCCLVQMARAWKTVDEFASRYGIGYELASGSILGAVTLRTHLPWATDAAIRFDAREYATFFKKQKIFNNKGLKLKAFNPEGKGYFQVWTPEVNIEMWGADTLTGIFLPADVREVPTRVYMLGAWVRGVANPGLYAWNKYGSNYLKHSISHNGSSYERYTSSWPPCPNPQHHACLEHYPTDGSIDFVPHMVH
;
A
#
# COMPACT_ATOMS: atom_id res chain seq x y z
N MET A 1 26.91 23.62 14.35
CA MET A 1 25.84 22.71 14.80
C MET A 1 25.90 21.30 14.19
N PHE A 2 25.88 21.10 12.85
CA PHE A 2 25.99 19.74 12.27
C PHE A 2 27.39 19.12 12.45
N THR A 3 28.43 19.95 12.34
CA THR A 3 29.85 19.60 12.50
C THR A 3 30.23 19.15 13.90
N GLU A 4 29.79 19.87 14.93
CA GLU A 4 30.11 19.56 16.33
C GLU A 4 29.50 18.23 16.76
N ARG A 5 28.28 17.92 16.31
CA ARG A 5 27.63 16.63 16.61
C ARG A 5 28.28 15.45 15.89
N LEU A 6 28.73 15.64 14.64
CA LEU A 6 29.47 14.60 13.93
C LEU A 6 30.79 14.28 14.67
N GLN A 7 31.50 15.29 15.18
CA GLN A 7 32.73 15.07 15.95
C GLN A 7 32.46 14.26 17.23
N VAL A 8 31.43 14.63 18.00
CA VAL A 8 31.01 13.87 19.21
C VAL A 8 30.71 12.41 18.86
N LEU A 9 30.02 12.17 17.74
CA LEU A 9 29.72 10.82 17.29
C LEU A 9 30.99 10.03 16.94
N LEU A 10 31.89 10.62 16.15
CA LEU A 10 33.15 9.97 15.74
C LEU A 10 34.05 9.68 16.94
N ASP A 11 34.12 10.59 17.91
CA ASP A 11 34.85 10.38 19.16
C ASP A 11 34.25 9.24 19.99
N GLY A 12 32.92 9.15 20.05
CA GLY A 12 32.21 8.03 20.66
C GLY A 12 32.55 6.70 19.99
N ILE A 13 32.46 6.61 18.66
CA ILE A 13 32.82 5.39 17.92
C ILE A 13 34.26 5.00 18.21
N ARG A 14 35.20 5.94 18.14
CA ARG A 14 36.63 5.69 18.40
C ARG A 14 36.90 5.24 19.83
N GLY A 15 36.21 5.82 20.81
CA GLY A 15 36.37 5.49 22.22
C GLY A 15 36.01 4.04 22.54
N TYR A 16 35.00 3.48 21.87
CA TYR A 16 34.52 2.12 22.12
C TYR A 16 34.99 1.09 21.08
N HIS A 17 35.23 1.52 19.83
CA HIS A 17 35.72 0.68 18.74
C HIS A 17 36.82 1.41 17.93
N PRO A 18 38.04 1.52 18.45
CA PRO A 18 39.10 2.36 17.90
C PRO A 18 39.59 1.96 16.50
N PHE A 19 39.36 0.71 16.10
CA PHE A 19 39.83 0.18 14.81
C PHE A 19 38.73 0.04 13.76
N VAL A 20 37.48 0.36 14.09
CA VAL A 20 36.37 0.25 13.14
C VAL A 20 36.53 1.32 12.05
N PRO A 21 36.58 0.93 10.76
CA PRO A 21 36.58 1.90 9.67
C PRO A 21 35.26 2.67 9.63
N VAL A 22 35.32 4.00 9.47
CA VAL A 22 34.15 4.86 9.35
C VAL A 22 34.20 5.58 8.01
N LEU A 23 33.13 5.45 7.24
CA LEU A 23 32.95 6.14 5.97
C LEU A 23 31.96 7.28 6.15
N VAL A 24 32.33 8.49 5.71
CA VAL A 24 31.46 9.67 5.78
C VAL A 24 31.39 10.31 4.40
N ALA A 25 30.17 10.52 3.89
CA ALA A 25 29.96 11.29 2.68
C ALA A 25 30.14 12.79 2.95
N ASP A 26 30.96 13.45 2.12
CA ASP A 26 31.22 14.89 2.15
C ASP A 26 30.71 15.53 0.86
N VAL A 27 29.71 16.39 0.99
CA VAL A 27 28.96 16.99 -0.13
C VAL A 27 29.60 18.30 -0.64
N SER A 28 30.69 18.78 -0.01
CA SER A 28 31.23 20.11 -0.32
C SER A 28 31.99 20.17 -1.65
N PRO A 29 31.59 21.03 -2.62
CA PRO A 29 32.28 21.18 -3.91
C PRO A 29 33.56 22.03 -3.84
N ASN A 30 33.72 22.81 -2.76
CA ASN A 30 34.88 23.64 -2.50
C ASN A 30 34.95 23.77 -0.98
N ALA A 31 35.74 22.90 -0.34
CA ALA A 31 35.94 22.95 1.10
C ALA A 31 36.38 24.36 1.51
N SER A 32 35.45 25.14 2.06
CA SER A 32 35.76 26.40 2.70
C SER A 32 36.83 26.13 3.75
N SER A 33 37.74 27.08 3.92
CA SER A 33 38.84 27.00 4.90
C SER A 33 38.39 26.59 6.31
N TYR A 34 37.10 26.73 6.62
CA TYR A 34 36.44 26.28 7.83
C TYR A 34 36.34 24.75 7.94
N TRP A 35 35.81 24.03 6.94
CA TRP A 35 35.72 22.55 6.97
C TRP A 35 37.09 21.88 7.02
N LYS A 36 38.08 22.43 6.29
CA LYS A 36 39.49 22.01 6.36
C LYS A 36 40.14 22.29 7.73
N LYS A 37 39.77 23.38 8.43
CA LYS A 37 40.26 23.70 9.78
C LYS A 37 39.62 22.85 10.87
N THR A 38 38.32 22.59 10.79
CA THR A 38 37.58 21.84 11.84
C THR A 38 37.80 20.33 11.75
N PHE A 39 38.00 19.77 10.54
CA PHE A 39 38.25 18.33 10.33
C PHE A 39 39.73 17.97 10.06
N SER A 40 40.66 18.92 10.22
CA SER A 40 42.11 18.63 10.24
C SER A 40 42.50 17.49 11.21
N PRO A 41 41.86 17.34 12.40
CA PRO A 41 42.14 16.19 13.27
C PRO A 41 41.63 14.86 12.70
N ALA A 42 40.46 14.82 12.07
CA ALA A 42 39.86 13.59 11.53
C ALA A 42 40.56 13.08 10.25
N ARG A 43 41.15 13.98 9.44
CA ARG A 43 41.95 13.60 8.26
C ARG A 43 43.24 12.87 8.61
N ASN A 44 43.72 12.98 9.85
CA ASN A 44 44.97 12.38 10.32
C ASN A 44 44.75 11.14 11.20
N HIS A 45 43.55 10.57 11.26
CA HIS A 45 43.23 9.43 12.13
C HIS A 45 42.77 8.24 11.28
N GLY A 46 43.65 7.23 11.15
CA GLY A 46 43.72 6.29 10.02
C GLY A 46 42.50 5.39 9.73
N ASN A 47 41.46 5.40 10.56
CA ASN A 47 40.24 4.60 10.36
C ASN A 47 39.04 5.41 9.83
N ILE A 48 39.11 6.74 9.71
CA ILE A 48 38.03 7.56 9.15
C ILE A 48 38.36 7.95 7.71
N ARG A 49 37.48 7.63 6.77
CA ARG A 49 37.60 8.02 5.35
C ARG A 49 36.45 8.94 4.97
N LEU A 50 36.80 10.12 4.46
CA LEU A 50 35.84 11.04 3.85
C LEU A 50 35.74 10.70 2.36
N ILE A 51 34.51 10.52 1.87
CA ILE A 51 34.22 10.25 0.47
C ILE A 51 33.53 11.49 -0.09
N SER A 52 34.21 12.20 -0.99
CA SER A 52 33.65 13.37 -1.64
C SER A 52 32.51 12.98 -2.58
N VAL A 53 31.40 13.71 -2.50
CA VAL A 53 30.18 13.47 -3.26
C VAL A 53 29.77 14.76 -3.97
N GLU A 54 29.38 14.66 -5.23
CA GLU A 54 28.89 15.80 -5.99
C GLU A 54 27.63 16.41 -5.33
N PRO A 55 27.53 17.74 -5.19
CA PRO A 55 26.40 18.40 -4.50
C PRO A 55 25.02 18.02 -5.02
N ARG A 56 24.90 17.75 -6.33
CA ARG A 56 23.63 17.34 -6.95
C ARG A 56 23.09 16.01 -6.41
N LEU A 57 23.96 15.12 -5.90
CA LEU A 57 23.58 13.80 -5.40
C LEU A 57 22.89 13.85 -4.03
N VAL A 58 22.89 15.00 -3.35
CA VAL A 58 22.13 15.19 -2.09
C VAL A 58 20.65 14.95 -2.29
N GLN A 59 20.13 15.26 -3.49
CA GLN A 59 18.73 15.04 -3.83
C GLN A 59 18.41 13.56 -4.11
N THR A 60 19.45 12.71 -4.23
CA THR A 60 19.36 11.28 -4.49
C THR A 60 20.15 10.49 -3.44
N PRO A 61 19.75 10.56 -2.16
CA PRO A 61 20.51 10.01 -1.03
C PRO A 61 20.80 8.51 -1.16
N GLY A 62 19.95 7.75 -1.84
CA GLY A 62 20.23 6.34 -2.13
C GLY A 62 21.46 6.12 -3.01
N VAL A 63 21.79 7.04 -3.92
CA VAL A 63 23.05 6.98 -4.68
C VAL A 63 24.24 7.12 -3.73
N ILE A 64 24.18 8.06 -2.80
CA ILE A 64 25.23 8.30 -1.80
C ILE A 64 25.43 7.05 -0.94
N TRP A 65 24.36 6.51 -0.36
CA TRP A 65 24.44 5.30 0.46
C TRP A 65 25.03 4.12 -0.31
N ASN A 66 24.60 3.90 -1.55
CA ASN A 66 25.15 2.83 -2.39
C ASN A 66 26.65 3.04 -2.65
N LEU A 67 27.09 4.26 -2.95
CA LEU A 67 28.53 4.56 -3.12
C LEU A 67 29.34 4.25 -1.86
N LEU A 68 28.84 4.65 -0.68
CA LEU A 68 29.48 4.34 0.59
C LEU A 68 29.55 2.81 0.84
N ILE A 69 28.49 2.07 0.54
CA ILE A 69 28.43 0.62 0.73
C ILE A 69 29.43 -0.13 -0.16
N GLU A 70 29.65 0.33 -1.40
CA GLU A 70 30.65 -0.30 -2.28
C GLU A 70 32.06 -0.22 -1.68
N GLU A 71 32.38 0.86 -0.98
CA GLU A 71 33.68 1.10 -0.31
C GLU A 71 33.90 0.28 0.98
N VAL A 72 32.86 -0.40 1.49
CA VAL A 72 32.96 -1.19 2.72
C VAL A 72 33.70 -2.50 2.47
N THR A 73 34.77 -2.75 3.21
CA THR A 73 35.56 -3.99 3.10
C THR A 73 35.28 -5.01 4.20
N THR A 74 34.59 -4.62 5.26
CA THR A 74 34.25 -5.49 6.39
C THR A 74 33.04 -6.38 6.07
N PRO A 75 32.92 -7.56 6.71
CA PRO A 75 31.78 -8.47 6.49
C PRO A 75 30.44 -7.92 7.00
N TYR A 76 30.48 -6.98 7.93
CA TYR A 76 29.32 -6.29 8.49
C TYR A 76 29.51 -4.78 8.41
N VAL A 77 28.39 -4.06 8.32
CA VAL A 77 28.35 -2.59 8.30
C VAL A 77 27.27 -2.08 9.26
N LEU A 78 27.61 -1.05 10.04
CA LEU A 78 26.64 -0.29 10.80
C LEU A 78 26.10 0.85 9.93
N ILE A 79 24.80 0.84 9.66
CA ILE A 79 24.09 1.95 9.05
C ILE A 79 23.70 2.94 10.15
N ALA A 80 24.57 3.94 10.35
CA ALA A 80 24.47 4.94 11.42
C ALA A 80 23.51 6.11 11.10
N ARG A 81 22.37 5.82 10.44
CA ARG A 81 21.36 6.85 10.12
C ARG A 81 20.78 7.47 11.40
N ASP A 82 20.53 8.78 11.38
CA ASP A 82 19.99 9.56 12.51
C ASP A 82 20.76 9.44 13.85
N LEU A 83 21.96 8.88 13.85
CA LEU A 83 22.76 8.68 15.06
C LEU A 83 23.26 10.02 15.60
N SER A 84 23.17 10.22 16.91
CA SER A 84 23.60 11.43 17.61
C SER A 84 24.81 11.18 18.53
N HIS A 85 24.85 10.03 19.19
CA HIS A 85 25.95 9.61 20.05
C HIS A 85 26.18 8.11 19.90
N PHE A 86 27.40 7.67 20.20
CA PHE A 86 27.77 6.26 20.20
C PHE A 86 28.51 5.92 21.49
N ASN A 87 28.10 4.86 22.17
CA ASN A 87 28.76 4.37 23.39
C ASN A 87 28.55 2.86 23.60
N ALA A 88 28.94 2.34 24.77
CA ALA A 88 28.82 0.93 25.13
C ALA A 88 27.37 0.37 25.03
N TYR A 89 26.34 1.20 25.15
CA TYR A 89 24.95 0.74 25.03
C TYR A 89 24.60 0.30 23.60
N SER A 90 25.35 0.74 22.58
CA SER A 90 25.15 0.30 21.18
C SER A 90 25.35 -1.21 21.00
N ARG A 91 26.21 -1.85 21.81
CA ARG A 91 26.50 -3.29 21.81
C ARG A 91 26.60 -3.90 20.40
N LEU A 92 27.54 -3.44 19.57
CA LEU A 92 27.62 -3.90 18.17
C LEU A 92 27.89 -5.39 18.04
N GLU A 93 28.73 -5.95 18.90
CA GLU A 93 29.07 -7.37 18.94
C GLU A 93 27.83 -8.24 19.20
N ARG A 94 26.90 -7.73 20.02
CA ARG A 94 25.62 -8.39 20.32
C ARG A 94 24.76 -8.54 19.06
N GLN A 95 24.70 -7.49 18.25
CA GLN A 95 23.95 -7.46 16.99
C GLN A 95 24.63 -8.31 15.91
N ILE A 96 25.96 -8.22 15.79
CA ILE A 96 26.75 -9.07 14.89
C ILE A 96 26.57 -10.55 15.24
N HIS A 97 26.59 -10.90 16.53
CA HIS A 97 26.36 -12.28 16.98
C HIS A 97 24.98 -12.81 16.55
N MET A 98 23.92 -11.99 16.63
CA MET A 98 22.59 -12.39 16.14
C MET A 98 22.56 -12.63 14.64
N ILE A 99 23.20 -11.75 13.87
CA ILE A 99 23.31 -11.93 12.43
C ILE A 99 24.11 -13.19 12.11
N ALA A 100 25.20 -13.44 12.83
CA ALA A 100 26.07 -14.60 12.60
C ALA A 100 25.42 -15.95 13.00
N ALA A 101 24.47 -15.93 13.96
CA ALA A 101 23.80 -17.14 14.45
C ALA A 101 22.93 -17.85 13.41
N SER A 102 22.50 -17.16 12.34
CA SER A 102 21.73 -17.75 11.24
C SER A 102 22.04 -17.08 9.91
N GLY A 103 22.16 -17.87 8.84
CA GLY A 103 22.30 -17.34 7.48
C GLY A 103 21.07 -16.58 6.99
N ALA A 104 19.90 -16.80 7.59
CA ALA A 104 18.66 -16.12 7.23
C ALA A 104 18.55 -14.70 7.82
N ILE A 105 19.27 -14.41 8.90
CA ILE A 105 19.29 -13.07 9.50
C ILE A 105 20.31 -12.22 8.76
N GLY A 106 19.83 -11.19 8.06
CA GLY A 106 20.66 -10.25 7.33
C GLY A 106 20.93 -8.95 8.07
N VAL A 107 20.05 -8.58 9.01
CA VAL A 107 20.05 -7.28 9.67
C VAL A 107 19.69 -7.42 11.14
N ALA A 108 20.39 -6.71 12.02
CA ALA A 108 20.05 -6.56 13.43
C ALA A 108 20.14 -5.08 13.84
N GLY A 109 19.12 -4.57 14.50
CA GLY A 109 19.12 -3.24 15.12
C GLY A 109 18.99 -3.32 16.64
N GLY A 110 18.86 -2.16 17.26
CA GLY A 110 18.55 -2.03 18.67
C GLY A 110 17.44 -1.02 18.93
N ALA A 111 17.06 -0.91 20.20
CA ALA A 111 16.24 0.19 20.66
C ALA A 111 16.95 1.53 20.41
N HIS A 112 16.22 2.63 20.49
CA HIS A 112 16.82 3.94 20.37
C HIS A 112 16.19 4.96 21.31
N ARG A 113 17.01 5.90 21.75
CA ARG A 113 16.62 7.03 22.60
C ARG A 113 16.98 8.34 21.93
N ASN A 114 16.01 9.21 21.73
CA ASN A 114 16.27 10.52 21.13
C ASN A 114 16.81 11.53 22.16
N LEU A 115 17.15 12.73 21.70
CA LEU A 115 17.73 13.79 22.54
C LEU A 115 16.74 14.38 23.57
N THR A 116 15.43 14.23 23.36
CA THR A 116 14.41 14.63 24.35
C THR A 116 14.15 13.55 25.39
N GLY A 117 14.80 12.40 25.25
CA GLY A 117 14.79 11.31 26.20
C GLY A 117 13.72 10.26 26.01
N HIS A 118 12.96 10.34 24.92
CA HIS A 118 12.00 9.31 24.56
C HIS A 118 12.75 8.08 24.04
N TRP A 119 12.44 6.93 24.63
CA TRP A 119 12.97 5.63 24.26
C TRP A 119 11.91 4.86 23.47
N LYS A 120 12.33 4.18 22.40
CA LYS A 120 11.49 3.30 21.58
C LYS A 120 12.23 2.02 21.23
N VAL A 121 11.47 0.94 21.08
CA VAL A 121 11.99 -0.32 20.52
C VAL A 121 12.34 -0.15 19.05
N GLY A 122 11.43 0.44 18.25
CA GLY A 122 11.66 0.68 16.83
C GLY A 122 11.59 -0.59 15.96
N CYS A 123 10.71 -1.55 16.31
CA CYS A 123 10.45 -2.78 15.55
C CYS A 123 9.05 -2.73 14.94
N TYR A 124 8.96 -2.97 13.63
CA TYR A 124 7.71 -2.86 12.88
C TYR A 124 7.47 -4.09 11.99
N GLN A 125 6.20 -4.44 11.80
CA GLN A 125 5.69 -5.39 10.81
C GLN A 125 5.17 -4.62 9.59
N THR A 126 5.41 -5.14 8.39
CA THR A 126 4.91 -4.58 7.14
C THR A 126 4.05 -5.61 6.41
N ASP A 127 2.99 -5.17 5.74
CA ASP A 127 2.11 -6.04 4.96
C ASP A 127 1.63 -5.26 3.75
N ILE A 128 1.76 -5.85 2.56
CA ILE A 128 1.22 -5.29 1.32
C ILE A 128 0.20 -6.27 0.79
N LYS A 129 -1.07 -5.88 0.85
CA LYS A 129 -2.20 -6.64 0.31
C LYS A 129 -3.22 -5.68 -0.26
N ASN A 130 -3.84 -6.05 -1.38
CA ASN A 130 -4.94 -5.32 -1.99
C ASN A 130 -4.66 -3.81 -2.10
N TYR A 131 -3.50 -3.46 -2.69
CA TYR A 131 -3.07 -2.07 -2.90
C TYR A 131 -2.93 -1.23 -1.61
N PHE A 132 -2.76 -1.89 -0.46
CA PHE A 132 -2.61 -1.27 0.85
C PHE A 132 -1.32 -1.74 1.51
N LEU A 133 -0.40 -0.81 1.73
CA LEU A 133 0.76 -1.01 2.60
C LEU A 133 0.39 -0.64 4.03
N ARG A 134 0.55 -1.58 4.95
CA ARG A 134 0.36 -1.36 6.38
C ARG A 134 1.69 -1.55 7.11
N ILE A 135 2.11 -0.52 7.84
CA ILE A 135 3.24 -0.56 8.75
C ILE A 135 2.68 -0.52 10.17
N THR A 136 2.98 -1.51 11.00
CA THR A 136 2.43 -1.62 12.36
C THR A 136 3.56 -1.85 13.34
N GLU A 137 3.57 -1.08 14.43
CA GLU A 137 4.56 -1.27 15.49
C GLU A 137 4.35 -2.61 16.20
N GLY A 138 5.44 -3.33 16.45
CA GLY A 138 5.44 -4.62 17.13
C GLY A 138 6.07 -5.74 16.31
N TYR A 139 5.94 -6.95 16.84
CA TYR A 139 6.54 -8.17 16.31
C TYR A 139 5.62 -9.37 16.52
N LYS A 140 5.75 -10.38 15.65
CA LYS A 140 5.00 -11.64 15.77
C LYS A 140 5.78 -12.74 16.49
N HIS A 141 7.11 -12.70 16.38
CA HIS A 141 8.01 -13.74 16.88
C HIS A 141 9.26 -13.11 17.51
N SER A 142 9.82 -13.76 18.53
CA SER A 142 11.08 -13.38 19.17
C SER A 142 11.94 -14.61 19.44
N ALA A 143 13.25 -14.43 19.46
CA ALA A 143 14.21 -15.45 19.85
C ALA A 143 15.48 -14.81 20.40
N SER A 144 16.13 -15.48 21.36
CA SER A 144 17.40 -15.04 21.95
C SER A 144 17.39 -13.57 22.40
N GLY A 145 16.28 -13.10 22.97
CA GLY A 145 16.13 -11.72 23.42
C GLY A 145 15.98 -10.65 22.32
N CYS A 146 15.78 -11.04 21.06
CA CYS A 146 15.52 -10.12 19.95
C CYS A 146 14.16 -10.41 19.30
N MET A 147 13.57 -9.36 18.74
CA MET A 147 12.27 -9.36 18.06
C MET A 147 12.49 -9.49 16.55
N PHE A 148 11.72 -10.31 15.85
CA PHE A 148 11.76 -10.38 14.38
C PHE A 148 10.89 -9.27 13.79
N CYS A 149 11.50 -8.44 12.95
CA CYS A 149 10.91 -7.21 12.41
C CYS A 149 11.03 -7.22 10.89
N ASP A 150 10.01 -6.68 10.23
CA ASP A 150 10.09 -6.41 8.79
C ASP A 150 10.76 -5.07 8.51
N HIS A 151 10.71 -4.15 9.48
CA HIS A 151 11.32 -2.83 9.40
C HIS A 151 11.89 -2.42 10.76
N LEU A 152 13.04 -1.76 10.73
CA LEU A 152 13.67 -1.14 11.90
C LEU A 152 13.60 0.38 11.72
N GLU A 153 13.26 1.15 12.74
CA GLU A 153 13.22 2.63 12.67
C GLU A 153 14.62 3.23 12.88
N GLY A 154 15.37 2.71 13.85
CA GLY A 154 16.68 3.22 14.26
C GLY A 154 17.87 2.75 13.41
N PRO A 155 19.10 3.06 13.84
CA PRO A 155 20.33 2.49 13.28
C PRO A 155 20.33 0.95 13.36
N PHE A 156 21.05 0.32 12.44
CA PHE A 156 21.14 -1.13 12.37
C PHE A 156 22.47 -1.61 11.80
N VAL A 157 22.90 -2.80 12.22
CA VAL A 157 23.98 -3.56 11.62
C VAL A 157 23.41 -4.48 10.54
N ALA A 158 24.08 -4.57 9.40
CA ALA A 158 23.73 -5.49 8.32
C ALA A 158 24.96 -6.27 7.85
N ARG A 159 24.72 -7.44 7.24
CA ARG A 159 25.75 -8.09 6.42
C ARG A 159 26.06 -7.16 5.24
N THR A 160 27.33 -6.91 4.95
CA THR A 160 27.72 -6.03 3.84
C THR A 160 27.21 -6.57 2.50
N ILE A 161 27.20 -7.89 2.32
CA ILE A 161 26.66 -8.52 1.10
C ILE A 161 25.16 -8.24 0.92
N VAL A 162 24.37 -8.22 2.00
CA VAL A 162 22.93 -7.89 1.94
C VAL A 162 22.71 -6.46 1.47
N MET A 163 23.52 -5.50 1.95
CA MET A 163 23.47 -4.10 1.50
C MET A 163 23.86 -3.94 0.03
N ARG A 164 24.74 -4.81 -0.49
CA ARG A 164 25.21 -4.80 -1.89
C ARG A 164 24.20 -5.45 -2.83
N ASP A 165 23.59 -6.54 -2.42
CA ASP A 165 22.62 -7.30 -3.23
C ASP A 165 21.27 -6.57 -3.27
N VAL A 166 20.81 -6.07 -2.11
CA VAL A 166 19.61 -5.24 -1.99
C VAL A 166 20.03 -3.78 -1.94
N LYS A 167 20.31 -3.16 -3.08
CA LYS A 167 20.78 -1.76 -3.15
C LYS A 167 19.71 -0.75 -2.73
N LEU A 168 20.04 0.42 -2.18
CA LEU A 168 19.05 1.46 -1.88
C LEU A 168 18.53 2.09 -3.18
N ASN A 169 17.24 2.47 -3.23
CA ASN A 169 16.65 3.08 -4.42
C ASN A 169 17.26 4.47 -4.68
N ARG A 170 17.63 4.76 -5.93
CA ARG A 170 18.35 5.98 -6.31
C ARG A 170 17.46 7.23 -6.45
N GLU A 171 16.15 7.06 -6.57
CA GLU A 171 15.19 8.12 -6.90
C GLU A 171 14.32 8.54 -5.71
N LEU A 172 14.31 7.71 -4.66
CA LEU A 172 13.52 7.93 -3.46
C LEU A 172 14.18 8.97 -2.52
N PRO A 173 13.39 9.86 -1.90
CA PRO A 173 13.88 10.79 -0.89
C PRO A 173 14.32 10.06 0.40
N GLU A 174 15.14 10.76 1.20
CA GLU A 174 15.84 10.19 2.37
C GLU A 174 14.89 9.58 3.41
N ASP A 175 13.77 10.24 3.65
CA ASP A 175 12.76 9.92 4.66
C ASP A 175 12.10 8.55 4.43
N ILE A 176 11.84 8.17 3.19
CA ILE A 176 11.21 6.90 2.82
C ILE A 176 12.19 5.87 2.25
N LEU A 177 13.46 6.25 2.06
CA LEU A 177 14.47 5.41 1.41
C LEU A 177 14.64 4.05 2.10
N PHE A 178 14.71 4.06 3.43
CA PHE A 178 14.84 2.82 4.20
C PHE A 178 13.51 2.09 4.37
N ASN A 179 12.36 2.78 4.27
CA ASN A 179 11.05 2.11 4.22
C ASN A 179 11.00 1.18 3.01
N ASP A 180 11.35 1.71 1.83
CA ASP A 180 11.51 0.92 0.62
C ASP A 180 12.52 -0.22 0.74
N TRP A 181 13.70 0.07 1.29
CA TRP A 181 14.77 -0.92 1.41
C TRP A 181 14.34 -2.13 2.26
N PHE A 182 13.69 -1.90 3.39
CA PHE A 182 13.16 -2.96 4.25
C PHE A 182 12.03 -3.75 3.59
N LEU A 183 11.18 -3.12 2.77
CA LEU A 183 10.18 -3.85 1.97
C LEU A 183 10.84 -4.79 0.95
N ARG A 184 11.91 -4.35 0.27
CA ARG A 184 12.67 -5.21 -0.67
C ARG A 184 13.47 -6.30 0.05
N LEU A 185 13.98 -6.01 1.24
CA LEU A 185 14.64 -6.99 2.09
C LEU A 185 13.69 -8.14 2.45
N LYS A 186 12.46 -7.80 2.85
CA LYS A 186 11.39 -8.77 3.13
C LYS A 186 11.03 -9.58 1.88
N GLN A 187 10.88 -8.93 0.73
CA GLN A 187 10.58 -9.61 -0.54
C GLN A 187 11.70 -10.59 -0.94
N ALA A 188 12.95 -10.28 -0.59
CA ALA A 188 14.09 -11.18 -0.78
C ALA A 188 14.17 -12.32 0.25
N GLY A 189 13.22 -12.42 1.19
CA GLY A 189 13.19 -13.45 2.23
C GLY A 189 14.25 -13.29 3.32
N ILE A 190 14.86 -12.11 3.44
CA ILE A 190 15.91 -11.84 4.42
C ILE A 190 15.30 -11.32 5.71
N LEU A 191 15.67 -11.90 6.84
CA LEU A 191 15.10 -11.56 8.15
C LEU A 191 15.86 -10.40 8.80
N GLY A 192 15.09 -9.43 9.33
CA GLY A 192 15.55 -8.39 10.22
C GLY A 192 15.18 -8.69 11.68
N VAL A 193 16.06 -8.31 12.61
CA VAL A 193 15.76 -8.40 14.05
C VAL A 193 16.06 -7.09 14.77
N ASN A 194 15.37 -6.84 15.89
CA ASN A 194 15.67 -5.76 16.82
C ASN A 194 15.98 -6.34 18.21
N CYS A 195 17.15 -6.04 18.75
CA CYS A 195 17.58 -6.47 20.07
C CYS A 195 17.44 -5.28 21.04
N PRO A 196 16.37 -5.20 21.85
CA PRO A 196 16.10 -4.04 22.70
C PRO A 196 17.12 -3.84 23.84
N ASP A 197 17.96 -4.85 24.10
CA ASP A 197 19.10 -4.79 25.04
C ASP A 197 20.34 -4.10 24.44
N ALA A 198 20.31 -3.75 23.15
CA ALA A 198 21.19 -2.79 22.49
C ALA A 198 20.42 -1.48 22.28
N MET A 199 21.08 -0.33 22.47
CA MET A 199 20.46 0.97 22.37
C MET A 199 21.35 1.99 21.66
N TYR A 200 20.77 2.67 20.67
CA TYR A 200 21.37 3.80 19.98
C TYR A 200 20.82 5.14 20.48
N PHE A 201 21.62 6.21 20.39
CA PHE A 201 21.17 7.56 20.67
C PHE A 201 20.93 8.29 19.35
N THR A 202 19.71 8.77 19.12
CA THR A 202 19.32 9.36 17.82
C THR A 202 18.93 10.83 17.94
N GLN A 203 18.81 11.54 16.82
CA GLN A 203 18.31 12.91 16.82
C GLN A 203 16.78 12.97 16.83
N GLY A 204 16.09 11.89 16.45
CA GLY A 204 14.63 11.79 16.46
C GLY A 204 14.00 12.15 15.11
N ARG A 205 14.73 12.00 14.00
CA ARG A 205 14.25 12.31 12.64
C ARG A 205 13.52 11.14 11.97
N GLY A 206 13.48 9.97 12.61
CA GLY A 206 12.93 8.73 12.05
C GLY A 206 11.41 8.52 12.19
N ASN A 207 10.67 9.45 12.79
CA ASN A 207 9.23 9.28 13.00
C ASN A 207 8.47 9.24 11.66
N PHE A 208 7.66 8.21 11.45
CA PHE A 208 6.79 8.08 10.26
C PHE A 208 5.85 9.26 10.05
N ASN A 209 5.34 9.86 11.13
CA ASN A 209 4.38 10.97 11.08
C ASN A 209 4.97 12.29 10.56
N ASP A 210 6.28 12.45 10.68
CA ASP A 210 6.94 13.70 10.34
C ASP A 210 7.29 13.76 8.85
N GLN A 211 6.97 12.69 8.11
CA GLN A 211 7.29 12.54 6.69
C GLN A 211 6.21 13.17 5.80
N PRO A 212 6.59 13.97 4.80
CA PRO A 212 5.65 14.61 3.89
C PRO A 212 4.91 13.57 3.03
N GLN A 213 3.62 13.82 2.78
CA GLN A 213 2.78 12.98 1.93
C GLN A 213 3.36 12.79 0.51
N SER A 214 4.12 13.76 0.00
CA SER A 214 4.78 13.66 -1.32
C SER A 214 5.88 12.59 -1.38
N SER A 215 6.57 12.32 -0.27
CA SER A 215 7.54 11.22 -0.18
C SER A 215 6.83 9.87 -0.17
N TRP A 216 5.77 9.75 0.64
CA TRP A 216 4.91 8.57 0.63
C TRP A 216 4.28 8.31 -0.74
N LEU A 217 3.93 9.34 -1.50
CA LEU A 217 3.43 9.18 -2.87
C LEU A 217 4.47 8.54 -3.80
N LYS A 218 5.75 8.86 -3.65
CA LYS A 218 6.82 8.21 -4.45
C LYS A 218 6.93 6.72 -4.12
N LEU A 219 6.88 6.36 -2.84
CA LEU A 219 6.85 4.97 -2.40
C LEU A 219 5.58 4.26 -2.94
N ALA A 220 4.43 4.92 -2.82
CA ALA A 220 3.14 4.42 -3.26
C ALA A 220 3.14 4.07 -4.76
N LYS A 221 3.68 4.95 -5.60
CA LYS A 221 3.88 4.69 -7.04
C LYS A 221 4.74 3.47 -7.29
N GLN A 222 5.88 3.36 -6.62
CA GLN A 222 6.82 2.26 -6.84
C GLN A 222 6.22 0.89 -6.46
N TRP A 223 5.47 0.84 -5.36
CA TRP A 223 4.88 -0.40 -4.85
C TRP A 223 3.45 -0.63 -5.35
N GLU A 224 2.96 0.22 -6.25
CA GLU A 224 1.60 0.18 -6.77
C GLU A 224 0.55 0.07 -5.64
N VAL A 225 0.69 0.87 -4.58
CA VAL A 225 -0.26 0.95 -3.47
C VAL A 225 -0.92 2.32 -3.44
N HIS A 226 -2.21 2.38 -3.17
CA HIS A 226 -2.93 3.67 -3.07
C HIS A 226 -3.32 4.03 -1.63
N ARG A 227 -2.98 3.15 -0.68
CA ARG A 227 -3.18 3.38 0.74
C ARG A 227 -1.90 3.02 1.47
N ILE A 228 -1.51 3.86 2.41
CA ILE A 228 -0.40 3.58 3.33
C ILE A 228 -0.87 3.90 4.74
N PHE A 229 -0.80 2.92 5.64
CA PHE A 229 -1.02 3.12 7.07
C PHE A 229 0.32 3.12 7.78
N VAL A 230 0.57 4.15 8.58
CA VAL A 230 1.78 4.27 9.39
C VAL A 230 1.43 4.57 10.86
N PRO A 231 2.24 4.08 11.82
CA PRO A 231 1.99 4.33 13.24
C PRO A 231 2.18 5.80 13.62
N PRO A 232 1.45 6.30 14.65
CA PRO A 232 0.56 5.55 15.51
C PRO A 232 -0.80 5.27 14.88
N ASN A 233 -1.32 6.11 13.97
CA ASN A 233 -2.63 5.93 13.31
C ASN A 233 -2.82 6.85 12.07
N VAL A 234 -1.78 7.08 11.27
CA VAL A 234 -1.87 7.95 10.08
C VAL A 234 -2.18 7.11 8.84
N VAL A 235 -3.18 7.52 8.06
CA VAL A 235 -3.52 6.90 6.78
C VAL A 235 -3.29 7.91 5.66
N TYR A 236 -2.36 7.61 4.76
CA TYR A 236 -2.23 8.30 3.49
C TYR A 236 -3.10 7.62 2.45
N LEU A 237 -4.00 8.38 1.84
CA LEU A 237 -4.86 7.96 0.75
C LEU A 237 -4.47 8.70 -0.52
N PHE A 238 -4.19 7.94 -1.57
CA PHE A 238 -3.88 8.47 -2.90
C PHE A 238 -4.96 8.02 -3.89
N SER A 239 -5.25 8.88 -4.86
CA SER A 239 -6.10 8.51 -5.99
C SER A 239 -5.38 7.55 -6.93
N CYS A 240 -6.14 6.78 -7.73
CA CYS A 240 -5.54 5.88 -8.72
C CYS A 240 -4.61 6.64 -9.68
N LYS A 241 -5.04 7.83 -10.13
CA LYS A 241 -4.27 8.71 -11.01
C LYS A 241 -2.94 9.15 -10.39
N GLU A 242 -2.93 9.49 -9.10
CA GLU A 242 -1.69 9.88 -8.42
C GLU A 242 -0.67 8.76 -8.39
N VAL A 243 -1.11 7.51 -8.19
CA VAL A 243 -0.23 6.33 -8.10
C VAL A 243 0.12 5.76 -9.48
N GLY A 244 -0.64 6.11 -10.52
CA GLY A 244 -0.48 5.52 -11.87
C GLY A 244 -1.30 4.25 -12.08
N LEU A 245 -2.27 3.97 -11.20
CA LEU A 245 -3.22 2.87 -11.36
C LEU A 245 -4.36 3.31 -12.30
N SER A 246 -4.83 2.38 -13.13
CA SER A 246 -5.99 2.59 -14.00
C SER A 246 -7.17 1.74 -13.57
N CYS A 247 -8.36 2.35 -13.57
CA CYS A 247 -9.61 1.61 -13.37
C CYS A 247 -10.21 1.10 -14.69
N GLU A 248 -9.68 1.52 -15.84
CA GLU A 248 -10.14 1.07 -17.14
C GLU A 248 -9.95 -0.43 -17.29
N THR A 249 -11.04 -1.14 -17.54
CA THR A 249 -11.04 -2.61 -17.64
C THR A 249 -10.09 -3.16 -18.70
N SER A 250 -9.86 -2.42 -19.80
CA SER A 250 -8.90 -2.82 -20.84
C SER A 250 -7.43 -2.73 -20.42
N LYS A 251 -7.11 -1.95 -19.39
CA LYS A 251 -5.75 -1.75 -18.86
C LYS A 251 -5.46 -2.58 -17.61
N ARG A 252 -6.51 -3.15 -16.99
CA ARG A 252 -6.37 -4.01 -15.80
C ARG A 252 -6.15 -5.46 -16.22
N LEU A 253 -5.24 -6.14 -15.51
CA LEU A 253 -5.11 -7.59 -15.59
C LEU A 253 -6.33 -8.24 -14.91
N LYS A 254 -6.90 -9.27 -15.53
CA LYS A 254 -8.09 -9.98 -15.00
C LYS A 254 -7.75 -10.82 -13.77
N GLU A 255 -6.47 -11.14 -13.63
CA GLU A 255 -5.87 -11.92 -12.54
C GLU A 255 -5.54 -11.04 -11.32
N HIS A 256 -5.72 -9.72 -11.41
CA HIS A 256 -5.53 -8.78 -10.32
C HIS A 256 -6.86 -8.35 -9.71
N LEU A 257 -6.87 -8.13 -8.40
CA LEU A 257 -7.92 -7.39 -7.73
C LEU A 257 -8.05 -5.98 -8.32
N MET A 258 -9.28 -5.46 -8.37
CA MET A 258 -9.52 -4.07 -8.64
C MET A 258 -8.99 -3.20 -7.48
N PRO A 259 -8.18 -2.17 -7.75
CA PRO A 259 -7.75 -1.23 -6.73
C PRO A 259 -8.92 -0.62 -5.98
N SER A 260 -8.81 -0.46 -4.66
CA SER A 260 -9.87 0.10 -3.84
C SER A 260 -10.23 1.55 -4.23
N CYS A 261 -9.29 2.30 -4.81
CA CYS A 261 -9.57 3.63 -5.36
C CYS A 261 -10.55 3.60 -6.56
N CYS A 262 -10.63 2.50 -7.31
CA CYS A 262 -11.63 2.30 -8.37
C CYS A 262 -13.01 2.00 -7.78
N LEU A 263 -13.05 1.21 -6.71
CA LEU A 263 -14.28 0.92 -5.96
C LEU A 263 -14.91 2.20 -5.39
N VAL A 264 -14.11 3.18 -4.99
CA VAL A 264 -14.61 4.51 -4.58
C VAL A 264 -15.29 5.26 -5.73
N GLN A 265 -14.76 5.18 -6.96
CA GLN A 265 -15.42 5.77 -8.13
C GLN A 265 -16.78 5.12 -8.38
N MET A 266 -16.85 3.79 -8.28
CA MET A 266 -18.10 3.05 -8.40
C MET A 266 -19.10 3.44 -7.31
N ALA A 267 -18.67 3.52 -6.05
CA ALA A 267 -19.53 3.91 -4.92
C ALA A 267 -20.20 5.27 -5.16
N ARG A 268 -19.48 6.25 -5.71
CA ARG A 268 -20.02 7.57 -6.07
C ARG A 268 -21.06 7.50 -7.19
N ALA A 269 -20.84 6.65 -8.19
CA ALA A 269 -21.81 6.41 -9.26
C ALA A 269 -23.09 5.74 -8.73
N TRP A 270 -22.94 4.69 -7.90
CA TRP A 270 -24.06 4.01 -7.24
C TRP A 270 -24.92 4.94 -6.40
N LYS A 271 -24.28 5.74 -5.54
CA LYS A 271 -24.96 6.76 -4.73
C LYS A 271 -25.72 7.77 -5.60
N THR A 272 -25.13 8.16 -6.74
CA THR A 272 -25.77 9.10 -7.66
C THR A 272 -27.00 8.49 -8.33
N VAL A 273 -26.92 7.21 -8.75
CA VAL A 273 -28.07 6.50 -9.33
C VAL A 273 -29.19 6.36 -8.30
N ASP A 274 -28.88 5.96 -7.06
CA ASP A 274 -29.90 5.79 -6.01
C ASP A 274 -30.57 7.12 -5.63
N GLU A 275 -29.79 8.19 -5.44
CA GLU A 275 -30.34 9.52 -5.17
C GLU A 275 -31.20 10.03 -6.32
N PHE A 276 -30.78 9.81 -7.56
CA PHE A 276 -31.55 10.18 -8.75
C PHE A 276 -32.87 9.40 -8.81
N ALA A 277 -32.80 8.09 -8.64
CA ALA A 277 -33.97 7.22 -8.69
C ALA A 277 -34.96 7.54 -7.57
N SER A 278 -34.47 7.83 -6.37
CA SER A 278 -35.29 8.26 -5.24
C SER A 278 -35.95 9.61 -5.46
N ARG A 279 -35.23 10.57 -6.06
CA ARG A 279 -35.77 11.90 -6.36
C ARG A 279 -36.88 11.88 -7.43
N TYR A 280 -36.80 10.97 -8.39
CA TYR A 280 -37.72 10.94 -9.53
C TYR A 280 -38.69 9.76 -9.51
N GLY A 281 -38.75 8.98 -8.42
CA GLY A 281 -39.67 7.85 -8.30
C GLY A 281 -39.36 6.70 -9.26
N ILE A 282 -38.11 6.56 -9.71
CA ILE A 282 -37.71 5.55 -10.69
C ILE A 282 -37.39 4.24 -9.96
N GLY A 283 -37.98 3.14 -10.40
CA GLY A 283 -37.63 1.80 -9.94
C GLY A 283 -36.31 1.31 -10.54
N TYR A 284 -35.44 0.74 -9.70
CA TYR A 284 -34.25 0.01 -10.17
C TYR A 284 -33.82 -1.05 -9.15
N GLU A 285 -33.05 -2.04 -9.61
CA GLU A 285 -32.48 -3.11 -8.81
C GLU A 285 -31.08 -3.50 -9.33
N LEU A 286 -30.14 -3.79 -8.43
CA LEU A 286 -28.85 -4.40 -8.83
C LEU A 286 -29.08 -5.71 -9.60
N ALA A 287 -28.25 -5.99 -10.61
CA ALA A 287 -28.35 -7.19 -11.43
C ALA A 287 -26.99 -7.90 -11.62
N SER A 288 -27.04 -9.15 -12.07
CA SER A 288 -25.85 -9.93 -12.47
C SER A 288 -24.73 -9.93 -11.41
N GLY A 289 -23.47 -9.68 -11.78
CA GLY A 289 -22.34 -9.70 -10.84
C GLY A 289 -22.43 -8.62 -9.75
N SER A 290 -23.22 -7.56 -9.95
CA SER A 290 -23.37 -6.49 -8.96
C SER A 290 -24.18 -6.94 -7.75
N ILE A 291 -25.28 -7.67 -7.95
CA ILE A 291 -26.02 -8.25 -6.82
C ILE A 291 -25.24 -9.38 -6.16
N LEU A 292 -24.49 -10.17 -6.95
CA LEU A 292 -23.61 -11.22 -6.41
C LEU A 292 -22.58 -10.62 -5.44
N GLY A 293 -21.83 -9.60 -5.87
CA GLY A 293 -20.86 -8.93 -5.02
C GLY A 293 -21.45 -8.29 -3.77
N ALA A 294 -22.65 -7.72 -3.87
CA ALA A 294 -23.36 -7.17 -2.71
C ALA A 294 -23.69 -8.27 -1.67
N VAL A 295 -24.12 -9.44 -2.13
CA VAL A 295 -24.46 -10.58 -1.26
C VAL A 295 -23.20 -11.22 -0.65
N THR A 296 -22.14 -11.43 -1.45
CA THR A 296 -20.96 -12.19 -1.01
C THR A 296 -19.96 -11.34 -0.25
N LEU A 297 -19.71 -10.11 -0.72
CA LEU A 297 -18.60 -9.28 -0.25
C LEU A 297 -19.02 -7.92 0.31
N ARG A 298 -20.30 -7.54 0.18
CA ARG A 298 -20.78 -6.17 0.47
C ARG A 298 -20.04 -5.10 -0.34
N THR A 299 -19.57 -5.46 -1.53
CA THR A 299 -18.83 -4.58 -2.46
C THR A 299 -19.13 -4.99 -3.90
N HIS A 300 -18.61 -4.23 -4.86
CA HIS A 300 -18.45 -4.76 -6.22
C HIS A 300 -17.43 -5.89 -6.22
N LEU A 301 -17.66 -6.95 -7.03
CA LEU A 301 -16.70 -8.03 -7.20
C LEU A 301 -15.37 -7.45 -7.71
N PRO A 302 -14.27 -7.54 -6.95
CA PRO A 302 -13.03 -6.87 -7.34
C PRO A 302 -12.41 -7.40 -8.63
N TRP A 303 -12.80 -8.59 -9.10
CA TRP A 303 -12.34 -9.16 -10.37
C TRP A 303 -13.32 -8.94 -11.53
N ALA A 304 -14.42 -8.22 -11.30
CA ALA A 304 -15.38 -7.94 -12.36
C ALA A 304 -14.95 -6.78 -13.28
N THR A 305 -15.45 -6.85 -14.50
CA THR A 305 -15.16 -5.94 -15.61
C THR A 305 -16.13 -4.76 -15.68
N ASP A 306 -17.36 -4.98 -15.23
CA ASP A 306 -18.49 -4.06 -15.31
C ASP A 306 -19.44 -4.24 -14.14
N ALA A 307 -20.32 -3.27 -13.96
CA ALA A 307 -21.46 -3.34 -13.06
C ALA A 307 -22.76 -3.30 -13.86
N ALA A 308 -23.84 -3.88 -13.33
CA ALA A 308 -25.12 -3.96 -14.01
C ALA A 308 -26.30 -3.63 -13.08
N ILE A 309 -27.25 -2.89 -13.62
CA ILE A 309 -28.53 -2.53 -13.00
C ILE A 309 -29.66 -2.88 -13.95
N ARG A 310 -30.80 -3.29 -13.41
CA ARG A 310 -32.09 -3.21 -14.09
C ARG A 310 -32.88 -2.01 -13.60
N PHE A 311 -33.51 -1.28 -14.51
CA PHE A 311 -34.38 -0.14 -14.18
C PHE A 311 -35.69 -0.23 -14.96
N ASP A 312 -36.72 0.49 -14.51
CA ASP A 312 -37.99 0.54 -15.23
C ASP A 312 -37.81 1.15 -16.63
N ALA A 313 -38.02 0.35 -17.68
CA ALA A 313 -37.78 0.77 -19.06
C ALA A 313 -38.59 2.02 -19.47
N ARG A 314 -39.74 2.27 -18.82
CA ARG A 314 -40.58 3.46 -19.05
C ARG A 314 -39.87 4.77 -18.66
N GLU A 315 -38.92 4.69 -17.74
CA GLU A 315 -38.15 5.83 -17.23
C GLU A 315 -36.88 6.12 -18.01
N TYR A 316 -36.61 5.37 -19.08
CA TYR A 316 -35.41 5.50 -19.90
C TYR A 316 -35.18 6.95 -20.40
N ALA A 317 -36.23 7.60 -20.90
CA ALA A 317 -36.14 8.99 -21.37
C ALA A 317 -35.88 10.00 -20.23
N THR A 318 -36.29 9.69 -18.99
CA THR A 318 -36.13 10.57 -17.82
C THR A 318 -34.65 10.74 -17.47
N PHE A 319 -33.84 9.68 -17.56
CA PHE A 319 -32.39 9.75 -17.34
C PHE A 319 -31.71 10.77 -18.27
N PHE A 320 -32.04 10.74 -19.56
CA PHE A 320 -31.42 11.61 -20.56
C PHE A 320 -31.92 13.04 -20.53
N LYS A 321 -33.22 13.25 -20.32
CA LYS A 321 -33.78 14.60 -20.07
C LYS A 321 -33.12 15.29 -18.88
N LYS A 322 -32.61 14.51 -17.91
CA LYS A 322 -32.01 15.01 -16.67
C LYS A 322 -30.52 14.68 -16.53
N GLN A 323 -29.83 14.37 -17.63
CA GLN A 323 -28.42 13.99 -17.65
C GLN A 323 -27.49 15.02 -16.98
N LYS A 324 -27.89 16.31 -16.95
CA LYS A 324 -27.14 17.38 -16.26
C LYS A 324 -26.87 17.05 -14.78
N ILE A 325 -27.75 16.29 -14.12
CA ILE A 325 -27.56 15.87 -12.72
C ILE A 325 -26.35 14.94 -12.59
N PHE A 326 -26.16 14.03 -13.55
CA PHE A 326 -25.00 13.15 -13.61
C PHE A 326 -23.74 13.95 -13.97
N ASN A 327 -23.82 14.81 -14.98
CA ASN A 327 -22.70 15.64 -15.45
C ASN A 327 -22.15 16.55 -14.34
N ASN A 328 -23.04 17.16 -13.53
CA ASN A 328 -22.64 18.01 -12.40
C ASN A 328 -21.89 17.25 -11.31
N LYS A 329 -22.02 15.91 -11.27
CA LYS A 329 -21.25 15.02 -10.38
C LYS A 329 -20.05 14.38 -11.07
N GLY A 330 -19.69 14.84 -12.27
CA GLY A 330 -18.57 14.31 -13.05
C GLY A 330 -18.85 12.95 -13.70
N LEU A 331 -20.11 12.51 -13.76
CA LEU A 331 -20.53 11.29 -14.44
C LEU A 331 -21.08 11.60 -15.83
N LYS A 332 -21.04 10.65 -16.76
CA LYS A 332 -21.58 10.81 -18.12
C LYS A 332 -22.56 9.69 -18.42
N LEU A 333 -23.68 10.03 -19.06
CA LEU A 333 -24.56 9.02 -19.66
C LEU A 333 -24.11 8.79 -21.11
N LYS A 334 -23.88 7.53 -21.50
CA LYS A 334 -23.48 7.15 -22.87
C LYS A 334 -24.35 6.02 -23.40
N ALA A 335 -24.19 5.73 -24.69
CA ALA A 335 -24.90 4.67 -25.41
C ALA A 335 -26.42 4.84 -25.40
N PHE A 336 -26.89 6.09 -25.31
CA PHE A 336 -28.31 6.38 -25.51
C PHE A 336 -28.70 6.07 -26.94
N ASN A 337 -29.73 5.27 -27.09
CA ASN A 337 -30.46 5.15 -28.32
C ASN A 337 -31.96 5.38 -28.04
N PRO A 338 -32.57 6.49 -28.50
CA PRO A 338 -34.00 6.74 -28.32
C PRO A 338 -34.89 5.71 -29.03
N GLU A 339 -34.36 5.00 -30.02
CA GLU A 339 -35.01 3.89 -30.74
C GLU A 339 -34.66 2.52 -30.11
N GLY A 340 -33.78 2.49 -29.11
CA GLY A 340 -33.25 1.29 -28.47
C GLY A 340 -34.10 0.79 -27.29
N LYS A 341 -33.89 -0.50 -26.93
CA LYS A 341 -34.62 -1.25 -25.89
C LYS A 341 -34.28 -0.85 -24.43
N GLY A 342 -34.09 0.44 -24.16
CA GLY A 342 -33.83 0.93 -22.80
C GLY A 342 -32.44 0.58 -22.25
N TYR A 343 -31.40 0.50 -23.10
CA TYR A 343 -30.02 0.30 -22.64
C TYR A 343 -29.25 1.62 -22.63
N PHE A 344 -28.47 1.86 -21.57
CA PHE A 344 -27.44 2.90 -21.56
C PHE A 344 -26.34 2.60 -20.54
N GLN A 345 -25.34 3.46 -20.44
CA GLN A 345 -24.27 3.33 -19.46
C GLN A 345 -24.08 4.61 -18.65
N VAL A 346 -23.91 4.46 -17.34
CA VAL A 346 -23.41 5.52 -16.45
C VAL A 346 -21.90 5.38 -16.35
N TRP A 347 -21.17 6.33 -16.92
CA TRP A 347 -19.71 6.36 -16.92
C TRP A 347 -19.19 7.25 -15.79
N THR A 348 -18.35 6.67 -14.95
CA THR A 348 -17.31 7.43 -14.24
C THR A 348 -16.18 7.77 -15.24
N PRO A 349 -15.11 8.48 -14.84
CA PRO A 349 -13.97 8.69 -15.72
C PRO A 349 -13.37 7.41 -16.32
N GLU A 350 -13.37 6.29 -15.58
CA GLU A 350 -12.61 5.09 -15.98
C GLU A 350 -13.38 3.75 -15.87
N VAL A 351 -14.54 3.71 -15.21
CA VAL A 351 -15.43 2.52 -15.13
C VAL A 351 -16.88 2.87 -15.48
N ASN A 352 -17.64 1.91 -15.98
CA ASN A 352 -19.06 2.08 -16.31
C ASN A 352 -19.98 1.13 -15.53
N ILE A 353 -21.21 1.60 -15.33
CA ILE A 353 -22.34 0.81 -14.90
C ILE A 353 -23.28 0.67 -16.10
N GLU A 354 -23.58 -0.56 -16.48
CA GLU A 354 -24.59 -0.89 -17.48
C GLU A 354 -25.99 -0.78 -16.90
N MET A 355 -26.84 -0.06 -17.61
CA MET A 355 -28.22 0.20 -17.25
C MET A 355 -29.10 -0.53 -18.26
N TRP A 356 -29.80 -1.57 -17.79
CA TRP A 356 -30.66 -2.40 -18.61
C TRP A 356 -32.13 -2.14 -18.28
N GLY A 357 -32.89 -1.64 -19.24
CA GLY A 357 -34.34 -1.47 -19.09
C GLY A 357 -35.02 -2.82 -18.91
N ALA A 358 -35.97 -2.89 -17.99
CA ALA A 358 -36.82 -4.03 -17.75
C ALA A 358 -38.28 -3.59 -17.66
N ASP A 359 -39.17 -4.39 -18.25
CA ASP A 359 -40.63 -4.15 -18.17
C ASP A 359 -41.17 -4.43 -16.77
N THR A 360 -40.46 -5.25 -16.00
CA THR A 360 -40.86 -5.66 -14.66
C THR A 360 -39.64 -5.86 -13.79
N LEU A 361 -39.66 -5.26 -12.60
CA LEU A 361 -38.66 -5.44 -11.55
C LEU A 361 -39.16 -6.47 -10.54
N THR A 362 -38.26 -7.14 -9.84
CA THR A 362 -38.63 -8.27 -8.96
C THR A 362 -39.45 -7.87 -7.74
N GLY A 363 -39.52 -6.58 -7.41
CA GLY A 363 -40.35 -6.05 -6.31
C GLY A 363 -41.82 -6.49 -6.39
N ILE A 364 -42.36 -6.77 -7.59
CA ILE A 364 -43.74 -7.26 -7.76
C ILE A 364 -44.01 -8.59 -7.04
N PHE A 365 -42.98 -9.41 -6.80
CA PHE A 365 -43.09 -10.70 -6.15
C PHE A 365 -43.06 -10.59 -4.61
N LEU A 366 -42.85 -9.39 -4.07
CA LEU A 366 -42.98 -9.14 -2.65
C LEU A 366 -44.45 -9.22 -2.21
N PRO A 367 -44.70 -9.56 -0.92
CA PRO A 367 -46.02 -9.43 -0.31
C PRO A 367 -46.60 -8.03 -0.54
N ALA A 368 -47.93 -7.96 -0.71
CA ALA A 368 -48.60 -6.75 -1.18
C ALA A 368 -48.38 -5.53 -0.25
N ASP A 369 -48.27 -5.76 1.05
CA ASP A 369 -48.05 -4.77 2.11
C ASP A 369 -46.63 -4.18 2.11
N VAL A 370 -45.65 -4.85 1.50
CA VAL A 370 -44.26 -4.37 1.40
C VAL A 370 -43.78 -4.14 -0.03
N ARG A 371 -44.66 -4.27 -1.02
CA ARG A 371 -44.31 -4.14 -2.45
C ARG A 371 -43.78 -2.76 -2.84
N GLU A 372 -44.26 -1.72 -2.18
CA GLU A 372 -43.81 -0.32 -2.39
C GLU A 372 -42.48 0.00 -1.67
N VAL A 373 -41.98 -0.91 -0.84
CA VAL A 373 -40.73 -0.75 -0.09
C VAL A 373 -39.65 -1.64 -0.75
N PRO A 374 -38.73 -1.07 -1.55
CA PRO A 374 -37.74 -1.88 -2.26
C PRO A 374 -36.79 -2.55 -1.27
N THR A 375 -36.42 -3.79 -1.57
CA THR A 375 -35.33 -4.46 -0.86
C THR A 375 -34.03 -3.68 -1.05
N ARG A 376 -33.28 -3.48 0.04
CA ARG A 376 -31.99 -2.79 0.03
C ARG A 376 -30.87 -3.73 0.42
N VAL A 377 -29.74 -3.62 -0.27
CA VAL A 377 -28.51 -4.35 0.03
C VAL A 377 -27.40 -3.35 0.39
N TYR A 378 -26.54 -3.75 1.33
CA TYR A 378 -25.40 -2.93 1.74
C TYR A 378 -24.20 -3.22 0.83
N MET A 379 -23.76 -2.20 0.11
CA MET A 379 -22.67 -2.32 -0.87
C MET A 379 -21.85 -1.03 -0.87
N LEU A 380 -20.52 -1.16 -0.79
CA LEU A 380 -19.60 -0.02 -0.89
C LEU A 380 -19.93 1.13 0.09
N GLY A 381 -20.36 0.79 1.31
CA GLY A 381 -20.64 1.76 2.36
C GLY A 381 -22.04 2.40 2.31
N ALA A 382 -22.89 1.99 1.36
CA ALA A 382 -24.23 2.53 1.18
C ALA A 382 -25.29 1.43 1.07
N TRP A 383 -26.52 1.76 1.45
CA TRP A 383 -27.70 0.94 1.13
C TRP A 383 -28.22 1.32 -0.24
N VAL A 384 -28.26 0.35 -1.16
CA VAL A 384 -28.75 0.53 -2.53
C VAL A 384 -29.86 -0.46 -2.83
N ARG A 385 -30.73 -0.16 -3.81
CA ARG A 385 -31.86 -1.03 -4.16
C ARG A 385 -31.38 -2.31 -4.83
N GLY A 386 -31.82 -3.45 -4.29
CA GLY A 386 -31.59 -4.78 -4.83
C GLY A 386 -32.88 -5.44 -5.29
N VAL A 387 -32.73 -6.63 -5.87
CA VAL A 387 -33.86 -7.53 -6.18
C VAL A 387 -34.59 -7.95 -4.90
N ALA A 388 -35.84 -8.41 -5.02
CA ALA A 388 -36.72 -8.78 -3.90
C ALA A 388 -36.12 -9.82 -2.95
N ASN A 389 -35.37 -10.79 -3.48
CA ASN A 389 -34.58 -11.72 -2.67
C ASN A 389 -33.16 -11.84 -3.26
N PRO A 390 -32.18 -11.07 -2.77
CA PRO A 390 -30.81 -11.03 -3.28
C PRO A 390 -30.12 -12.39 -3.28
N GLY A 391 -30.25 -13.14 -2.19
CA GLY A 391 -29.62 -14.44 -2.03
C GLY A 391 -30.20 -15.48 -2.98
N LEU A 392 -31.54 -15.55 -3.06
CA LEU A 392 -32.21 -16.47 -3.98
C LEU A 392 -31.94 -16.11 -5.45
N TYR A 393 -31.90 -14.82 -5.79
CA TYR A 393 -31.53 -14.39 -7.14
C TYR A 393 -30.13 -14.85 -7.51
N ALA A 394 -29.16 -14.66 -6.61
CA ALA A 394 -27.78 -15.09 -6.83
C ALA A 394 -27.68 -16.61 -6.92
N TRP A 395 -28.33 -17.36 -6.03
CA TRP A 395 -28.42 -18.82 -6.08
C TRP A 395 -28.98 -19.32 -7.40
N ASN A 396 -30.13 -18.77 -7.84
CA ASN A 396 -30.79 -19.22 -9.07
C ASN A 396 -29.96 -18.91 -10.32
N LYS A 397 -29.17 -17.83 -10.30
CA LYS A 397 -28.34 -17.43 -11.44
C LYS A 397 -27.00 -18.16 -11.49
N TYR A 398 -26.36 -18.39 -10.35
CA TYR A 398 -24.97 -18.84 -10.25
C TYR A 398 -24.80 -20.25 -9.65
N GLY A 399 -25.89 -20.87 -9.18
CA GLY A 399 -25.91 -22.22 -8.63
C GLY A 399 -25.61 -22.30 -7.14
N SER A 400 -25.56 -23.53 -6.61
CA SER A 400 -25.47 -23.81 -5.17
C SER A 400 -24.18 -23.34 -4.51
N ASN A 401 -23.12 -23.11 -5.28
CA ASN A 401 -21.81 -22.65 -4.79
C ASN A 401 -21.57 -21.16 -5.05
N TYR A 402 -22.62 -20.36 -5.29
CA TYR A 402 -22.49 -18.94 -5.64
C TYR A 402 -21.73 -18.07 -4.61
N LEU A 403 -21.57 -18.54 -3.37
CA LEU A 403 -20.78 -17.84 -2.34
C LEU A 403 -19.26 -18.01 -2.52
N LYS A 404 -18.83 -19.04 -3.26
CA LYS A 404 -17.43 -19.25 -3.62
C LYS A 404 -17.03 -18.28 -4.72
N HIS A 405 -15.78 -17.87 -4.69
CA HIS A 405 -15.20 -17.00 -5.69
C HIS A 405 -14.68 -17.81 -6.85
N SER A 406 -15.10 -17.40 -8.04
CA SER A 406 -14.76 -18.08 -9.27
C SER A 406 -14.78 -17.08 -10.41
N ILE A 407 -13.91 -17.30 -11.38
CA ILE A 407 -13.87 -16.53 -12.62
C ILE A 407 -14.49 -17.40 -13.72
N SER A 408 -15.41 -16.83 -14.50
CA SER A 408 -15.83 -17.47 -15.74
C SER A 408 -14.69 -17.33 -16.76
N HIS A 409 -13.97 -18.41 -17.03
CA HIS A 409 -13.02 -18.44 -18.14
C HIS A 409 -13.84 -18.42 -19.43
N ASN A 410 -13.72 -17.36 -20.23
CA ASN A 410 -14.35 -17.19 -21.55
C ASN A 410 -15.89 -17.04 -21.59
N GLY A 411 -16.37 -15.80 -21.58
CA GLY A 411 -17.33 -15.37 -22.60
C GLY A 411 -18.84 -15.63 -22.41
N SER A 412 -19.32 -16.33 -21.38
CA SER A 412 -20.76 -16.25 -21.05
C SER A 412 -21.07 -16.44 -19.56
N SER A 413 -22.12 -15.76 -19.09
CA SER A 413 -22.62 -15.86 -17.70
C SER A 413 -23.23 -17.22 -17.34
N TYR A 414 -23.09 -18.23 -18.22
CA TYR A 414 -23.66 -19.57 -18.12
C TYR A 414 -22.62 -20.70 -18.08
N GLU A 415 -21.32 -20.39 -18.21
CA GLU A 415 -20.26 -21.41 -18.16
C GLU A 415 -19.95 -21.85 -16.73
N ARG A 416 -19.55 -23.13 -16.58
CA ARG A 416 -19.23 -23.73 -15.28
C ARG A 416 -18.03 -23.03 -14.66
N TYR A 417 -18.27 -22.38 -13.53
CA TYR A 417 -17.27 -21.76 -12.69
C TYR A 417 -16.19 -22.76 -12.25
N THR A 418 -14.92 -22.41 -12.48
CA THR A 418 -13.77 -23.13 -11.90
C THR A 418 -13.53 -22.65 -10.48
N SER A 419 -13.16 -23.56 -9.58
CA SER A 419 -12.96 -23.28 -8.15
C SER A 419 -11.57 -22.74 -7.81
N SER A 420 -10.79 -22.33 -8.82
CA SER A 420 -9.40 -21.87 -8.67
C SER A 420 -9.18 -20.56 -9.40
N TRP A 421 -8.39 -19.68 -8.78
CA TRP A 421 -7.93 -18.47 -9.45
C TRP A 421 -7.01 -18.80 -10.62
N PRO A 422 -7.05 -18.01 -11.72
CA PRO A 422 -6.05 -18.10 -12.76
C PRO A 422 -4.66 -17.76 -12.22
N PRO A 423 -3.60 -18.37 -12.77
CA PRO A 423 -2.23 -18.02 -12.41
C PRO A 423 -1.96 -16.55 -12.76
N CYS A 424 -1.26 -15.86 -11.87
CA CYS A 424 -0.94 -14.46 -12.10
C CYS A 424 0.26 -14.31 -13.05
N PRO A 425 0.26 -13.36 -14.00
CA PRO A 425 1.43 -13.10 -14.85
C PRO A 425 2.69 -12.72 -14.05
N ASN A 426 2.50 -12.06 -12.91
CA ASN A 426 3.55 -11.77 -11.94
C ASN A 426 3.14 -12.31 -10.57
N PRO A 427 3.50 -13.56 -10.22
CA PRO A 427 3.10 -14.20 -8.95
C PRO A 427 3.61 -13.48 -7.69
N GLN A 428 4.49 -12.49 -7.81
CA GLN A 428 4.96 -11.71 -6.65
C GLN A 428 4.12 -10.46 -6.41
N HIS A 429 3.17 -10.14 -7.28
CA HIS A 429 2.37 -8.93 -7.16
C HIS A 429 1.27 -9.09 -6.09
N HIS A 430 1.14 -8.11 -5.20
CA HIS A 430 0.24 -8.18 -4.02
C HIS A 430 -1.26 -8.22 -4.38
N ALA A 431 -1.62 -7.83 -5.60
CA ALA A 431 -2.99 -7.85 -6.10
C ALA A 431 -3.40 -9.16 -6.78
N CYS A 432 -2.50 -10.11 -6.98
CA CYS A 432 -2.80 -11.36 -7.66
C CYS A 432 -3.90 -12.14 -6.92
N LEU A 433 -4.95 -12.53 -7.64
CA LEU A 433 -6.10 -13.25 -7.08
C LEU A 433 -5.70 -14.58 -6.42
N GLU A 434 -4.67 -15.26 -6.95
CA GLU A 434 -4.15 -16.52 -6.40
C GLU A 434 -3.62 -16.41 -4.95
N HIS A 435 -3.34 -15.18 -4.47
CA HIS A 435 -2.95 -14.93 -3.08
C HIS A 435 -4.15 -14.85 -2.11
N TYR A 436 -5.36 -14.90 -2.62
CA TYR A 436 -6.59 -14.73 -1.87
C TYR A 436 -7.38 -16.03 -1.85
N PRO A 437 -8.16 -16.31 -0.78
CA PRO A 437 -8.97 -17.51 -0.73
C PRO A 437 -10.04 -17.49 -1.83
N THR A 438 -10.43 -18.67 -2.32
CA THR A 438 -11.55 -18.84 -3.26
C THR A 438 -12.91 -18.94 -2.55
N ASP A 439 -12.95 -18.65 -1.25
CA ASP A 439 -14.16 -18.66 -0.42
C ASP A 439 -14.00 -17.65 0.74
N GLY A 440 -15.11 -17.21 1.31
CA GLY A 440 -15.13 -16.22 2.40
C GLY A 440 -14.83 -14.79 1.96
N SER A 441 -15.25 -13.80 2.73
CA SER A 441 -15.21 -12.39 2.30
C SER A 441 -14.17 -11.53 2.99
N ILE A 442 -13.57 -11.98 4.10
CA ILE A 442 -12.77 -11.16 5.00
C ILE A 442 -11.62 -10.44 4.28
N ASP A 443 -10.92 -11.12 3.37
CA ASP A 443 -9.77 -10.54 2.67
C ASP A 443 -10.15 -9.56 1.54
N PHE A 444 -11.43 -9.53 1.13
CA PHE A 444 -11.92 -8.71 0.03
C PHE A 444 -12.76 -7.52 0.49
N VAL A 445 -13.25 -7.52 1.74
CA VAL A 445 -13.98 -6.37 2.28
C VAL A 445 -13.01 -5.20 2.32
N PRO A 446 -13.19 -4.16 1.49
CA PRO A 446 -12.34 -3.00 1.60
C PRO A 446 -12.68 -2.35 2.93
N HIS A 447 -11.69 -2.23 3.82
CA HIS A 447 -11.79 -1.35 4.98
C HIS A 447 -11.83 0.10 4.45
N MET A 448 -12.95 0.51 3.87
CA MET A 448 -13.14 1.87 3.41
C MET A 448 -13.16 2.72 4.68
N VAL A 449 -12.06 3.43 4.89
CA VAL A 449 -12.03 4.52 5.85
C VAL A 449 -12.86 5.60 5.17
N HIS A 450 -14.11 5.73 5.59
CA HIS A 450 -15.03 6.74 5.10
C HIS A 450 -14.51 8.14 5.36
#